data_AF-A0A8T0D3E0-F1
#
_entry.id   AF-A0A8T0D3E0-F1
#
_cell.length_a   1.000
_cell.length_b   1.000
_cell.length_c   1.000
_cell.angle_alpha   90.00
_cell.angle_beta   90.00
_cell.angle_gamma   90.00
#
_symmetry.space_group_name_H-M   'P 1'
#
loop_
_entity.id
_entity.type
_entity.pdbx_description
1 polymer ?
#
loop_
_entity_poly.entity_id
_entity_poly.type
_entity_poly.pdbx_seq_one_letter_code
_entity_poly.pdbx_strand_id
1 'polypeptide(L)'
;MKLNKLFITCPIFYVNAKPHLGHAYTLCLADAWARCCHVFGVEFPLTRLRLVFVQVKQAARLAKADPRAYCNEISPLFKTLCEANSVEINDFIRTTEERHVTAVGEFWRLLSQSGYLDQAIYSGWYSIADETFYADWELSSVATSAVSHHHPPGVANKPSYVATETGSPVDWVEESNFLFRLTAFKEPLHKWLDSGVFLTESPSQSMWREKSHVLVDTINDVSVSRPRERLDWGIPVPDHPDQVIYVWLDALVNYLTVSGFPWSSADSTSVVSWPPDFQFIGKDILRFHAVLWPALLMAVDLPLPKHLICHCHLLVDNVKMSKSRHNVLDPFEEQRKLTPNIVHAPISAADCEGLRYVLLRSALLNSDASYCRETAKQLIDTELVNCLGNLLSR
;
A
#
# COMPACT_ATOMS: atom_id res chain seq x y z
N MET A 1 11.88 -33.37 -2.91
CA MET A 1 12.25 -31.99 -2.55
C MET A 1 10.99 -31.14 -2.54
N LYS A 2 10.62 -30.50 -1.43
CA LYS A 2 9.57 -29.48 -1.45
C LYS A 2 10.16 -28.31 -2.22
N LEU A 3 9.68 -28.08 -3.43
CA LEU A 3 9.99 -26.87 -4.17
C LEU A 3 9.50 -25.69 -3.31
N ASN A 4 10.43 -24.88 -2.77
CA ASN A 4 10.07 -23.66 -2.06
C ASN A 4 9.30 -22.78 -3.03
N LYS A 5 8.16 -22.22 -2.64
CA LYS A 5 7.33 -21.33 -3.46
C LYS A 5 7.72 -19.89 -3.20
N LEU A 6 8.05 -19.15 -4.26
CA LEU A 6 8.40 -17.74 -4.17
C LEU A 6 7.12 -17.00 -3.77
N PHE A 7 7.19 -16.23 -2.68
CA PHE A 7 6.07 -15.44 -2.20
C PHE A 7 6.37 -13.95 -2.37
N ILE A 8 5.81 -13.37 -3.44
CA ILE A 8 5.93 -11.94 -3.75
C ILE A 8 4.61 -11.24 -3.49
N THR A 9 4.69 -10.08 -2.83
CA THR A 9 3.53 -9.23 -2.53
C THR A 9 3.70 -7.84 -3.09
N CYS A 10 2.60 -7.22 -3.49
CA CYS A 10 2.48 -5.78 -3.70
C CYS A 10 1.68 -5.16 -2.55
N PRO A 11 1.69 -3.81 -2.45
CA PRO A 11 0.83 -3.11 -1.53
C PRO A 11 -0.61 -3.31 -1.90
N ILE A 12 -1.43 -2.88 -0.97
CA ILE A 12 -2.84 -3.09 -1.05
C ILE A 12 -3.49 -1.75 -1.33
N PHE A 13 -4.15 -1.63 -2.48
CA PHE A 13 -4.54 -0.31 -2.97
C PHE A 13 -5.87 0.12 -2.35
N TYR A 14 -5.91 1.37 -1.89
CA TYR A 14 -7.12 1.97 -1.38
C TYR A 14 -8.14 2.16 -2.51
N VAL A 15 -9.34 1.60 -2.36
CA VAL A 15 -10.42 1.73 -3.36
C VAL A 15 -11.17 3.06 -3.27
N ASN A 16 -10.48 4.15 -2.90
CA ASN A 16 -11.06 5.49 -2.85
C ASN A 16 -11.20 6.12 -4.25
N ALA A 17 -10.48 5.59 -5.24
CA ALA A 17 -10.48 6.03 -6.63
C ALA A 17 -10.28 4.86 -7.60
N LYS A 18 -10.52 5.12 -8.89
CA LYS A 18 -10.13 4.22 -9.97
C LYS A 18 -8.60 4.04 -9.99
N PRO A 19 -8.09 2.90 -10.50
CA PRO A 19 -6.66 2.69 -10.69
C PRO A 19 -6.00 3.78 -11.55
N HIS A 20 -4.69 3.96 -11.37
CA HIS A 20 -3.87 4.95 -12.07
C HIS A 20 -2.48 4.37 -12.37
N LEU A 21 -1.67 5.05 -13.18
CA LEU A 21 -0.34 4.56 -13.58
C LEU A 21 0.58 4.22 -12.41
N GLY A 22 0.50 4.95 -11.28
CA GLY A 22 1.27 4.60 -10.08
C GLY A 22 0.99 3.18 -9.54
N HIS A 23 -0.27 2.73 -9.58
CA HIS A 23 -0.63 1.36 -9.23
C HIS A 23 -0.05 0.37 -10.25
N ALA A 24 -0.23 0.67 -11.55
CA ALA A 24 0.29 -0.15 -12.63
C ALA A 24 1.80 -0.35 -12.53
N TYR A 25 2.56 0.69 -12.19
CA TYR A 25 4.00 0.61 -12.02
C TYR A 25 4.40 -0.43 -10.97
N THR A 26 3.83 -0.36 -9.76
CA THR A 26 4.13 -1.30 -8.68
C THR A 26 3.82 -2.74 -9.09
N LEU A 27 2.68 -2.95 -9.78
CA LEU A 27 2.26 -4.25 -10.29
C LEU A 27 3.22 -4.81 -11.33
N CYS A 28 3.55 -4.01 -12.35
CA CYS A 28 4.48 -4.38 -13.41
C CYS A 28 5.87 -4.70 -12.85
N LEU A 29 6.35 -3.91 -11.89
CA LEU A 29 7.65 -4.10 -11.26
C LEU A 29 7.74 -5.45 -10.52
N ALA A 30 6.74 -5.75 -9.69
CA ALA A 30 6.72 -6.99 -8.93
C ALA A 30 6.55 -8.23 -9.84
N ASP A 31 5.70 -8.13 -10.86
CA ASP A 31 5.50 -9.21 -11.84
C ASP A 31 6.75 -9.41 -12.73
N ALA A 32 7.43 -8.33 -13.13
CA ALA A 32 8.70 -8.42 -13.85
C ALA A 32 9.79 -9.10 -13.02
N TRP A 33 9.87 -8.79 -11.72
CA TRP A 33 10.77 -9.49 -10.80
C TRP A 33 10.45 -10.98 -10.70
N ALA A 34 9.18 -11.33 -10.51
CA ALA A 34 8.72 -12.72 -10.47
C ALA A 34 9.10 -13.50 -11.74
N ARG A 35 8.88 -12.91 -12.92
CA ARG A 35 9.24 -13.48 -14.22
C ARG A 35 10.76 -13.60 -14.39
N CYS A 36 11.53 -12.61 -13.93
CA CYS A 36 12.98 -12.64 -13.92
C CYS A 36 13.52 -13.82 -13.09
N CYS A 37 13.04 -13.97 -11.85
CA CYS A 37 13.40 -15.11 -11.00
C CYS A 37 13.09 -16.47 -11.67
N HIS A 38 11.97 -16.56 -12.39
CA HIS A 38 11.61 -17.77 -13.15
C HIS A 38 12.62 -18.06 -14.27
N VAL A 39 12.91 -17.06 -15.11
CA VAL A 39 13.78 -17.19 -16.29
C VAL A 39 15.20 -17.56 -15.90
N PHE A 40 15.73 -17.00 -14.81
CA PHE A 40 17.08 -17.27 -14.33
C PHE A 40 17.19 -18.55 -13.48
N GLY A 41 16.18 -19.43 -13.53
CA GLY A 41 16.28 -20.77 -12.95
C GLY A 41 16.36 -20.78 -11.43
N VAL A 42 15.90 -19.71 -10.76
CA VAL A 42 15.70 -19.77 -9.32
C VAL A 42 14.46 -20.64 -9.11
N GLU A 43 14.68 -21.95 -8.85
CA GLU A 43 13.64 -22.98 -8.78
C GLU A 43 12.67 -22.73 -7.62
N PHE A 44 11.74 -21.83 -7.87
CA PHE A 44 10.52 -21.71 -7.12
C PHE A 44 9.36 -22.04 -8.07
N PRO A 45 8.37 -22.88 -7.69
CA PRO A 45 7.08 -22.85 -8.35
C PRO A 45 6.60 -21.42 -8.19
N LEU A 46 6.43 -20.73 -9.31
CA LEU A 46 5.93 -19.37 -9.35
C LEU A 46 4.54 -19.34 -8.70
N THR A 47 4.49 -18.95 -7.44
CA THR A 47 3.33 -18.22 -6.92
C THR A 47 3.57 -16.77 -7.28
N ARG A 48 3.12 -16.46 -8.48
CA ARG A 48 2.98 -15.15 -9.08
C ARG A 48 2.26 -14.20 -8.11
N LEU A 49 2.40 -12.92 -8.43
CA LEU A 49 2.03 -11.78 -7.61
C LEU A 49 0.70 -11.93 -6.87
N ARG A 50 0.64 -11.58 -5.59
CA ARG A 50 -0.62 -11.54 -4.83
C ARG A 50 -0.97 -10.09 -4.53
N LEU A 51 -2.17 -9.70 -4.96
CA LEU A 51 -2.68 -8.33 -4.85
C LEU A 51 -3.84 -8.28 -3.89
N VAL A 52 -3.90 -7.18 -3.16
CA VAL A 52 -4.86 -7.02 -2.09
C VAL A 52 -5.41 -5.59 -2.14
N PHE A 53 -6.62 -5.36 -1.62
CA PHE A 53 -7.29 -4.08 -1.65
C PHE A 53 -7.93 -3.74 -0.31
N VAL A 54 -7.74 -2.49 0.14
CA VAL A 54 -8.35 -1.94 1.36
C VAL A 54 -9.42 -0.93 1.01
N GLN A 55 -10.52 -1.03 1.73
CA GLN A 55 -11.67 -0.16 1.60
C GLN A 55 -11.52 1.14 2.40
N VAL A 56 -11.88 2.28 1.79
CA VAL A 56 -12.01 3.57 2.50
C VAL A 56 -13.42 4.11 2.38
N LYS A 57 -14.03 4.42 3.52
CA LYS A 57 -15.39 4.96 3.61
C LYS A 57 -15.55 6.37 3.01
N GLN A 58 -14.50 7.19 3.11
CA GLN A 58 -14.59 8.63 2.80
C GLN A 58 -14.90 8.90 1.32
N ALA A 59 -14.40 8.08 0.40
CA ALA A 59 -14.73 8.19 -1.01
C ALA A 59 -16.19 7.84 -1.33
N ALA A 60 -16.75 6.85 -0.65
CA ALA A 60 -18.16 6.47 -0.82
C ALA A 60 -19.10 7.56 -0.30
N ARG A 61 -18.77 8.21 0.83
CA ARG A 61 -19.50 9.36 1.35
C ARG A 61 -19.50 10.53 0.35
N LEU A 62 -18.34 10.87 -0.23
CA LEU A 62 -18.22 11.91 -1.26
C LEU A 62 -18.99 11.55 -2.54
N ALA A 63 -19.02 10.26 -2.90
CA ALA A 63 -19.78 9.75 -4.03
C ALA A 63 -21.28 9.57 -3.74
N LYS A 64 -21.74 9.86 -2.49
CA LYS A 64 -23.11 9.61 -2.01
C LYS A 64 -23.58 8.16 -2.27
N ALA A 65 -22.66 7.21 -2.20
CA ALA A 65 -22.90 5.79 -2.44
C ALA A 65 -22.76 4.99 -1.15
N ASP A 66 -23.44 3.85 -1.07
CA ASP A 66 -23.17 2.85 -0.03
C ASP A 66 -21.70 2.39 -0.11
N PRO A 67 -20.93 2.38 1.00
CA PRO A 67 -19.52 2.00 0.97
C PRO A 67 -19.27 0.63 0.36
N ARG A 68 -20.10 -0.37 0.66
CA ARG A 68 -19.94 -1.73 0.13
C ARG A 68 -20.20 -1.76 -1.36
N ALA A 69 -21.27 -1.11 -1.82
CA ALA A 69 -21.58 -0.97 -3.25
C ALA A 69 -20.46 -0.27 -4.02
N TYR A 70 -19.96 0.87 -3.51
CA TYR A 70 -18.85 1.60 -4.12
C TYR A 70 -17.59 0.73 -4.26
N CYS A 71 -17.26 -0.03 -3.22
CA CYS A 71 -16.07 -0.89 -3.27
C CYS A 71 -16.25 -2.10 -4.17
N ASN A 72 -17.47 -2.64 -4.27
CA ASN A 72 -17.81 -3.69 -5.24
C ASN A 72 -17.69 -3.19 -6.69
N GLU A 73 -17.89 -1.89 -6.94
CA GLU A 73 -17.71 -1.28 -8.26
C GLU A 73 -16.24 -1.03 -8.59
N ILE A 74 -15.47 -0.48 -7.65
CA ILE A 74 -14.08 -0.05 -7.89
C ILE A 74 -13.08 -1.20 -7.83
N SER A 75 -13.24 -2.14 -6.88
CA SER A 75 -12.27 -3.22 -6.67
C SER A 75 -12.00 -4.06 -7.93
N PRO A 76 -13.01 -4.49 -8.72
CA PRO A 76 -12.78 -5.25 -9.94
C PRO A 76 -11.91 -4.53 -10.98
N LEU A 77 -11.91 -3.19 -11.02
CA LEU A 77 -11.10 -2.41 -11.98
C LEU A 77 -9.60 -2.64 -11.80
N PHE A 78 -9.14 -2.99 -10.60
CA PHE A 78 -7.74 -3.32 -10.37
C PHE A 78 -7.38 -4.72 -10.86
N LYS A 79 -8.33 -5.66 -10.92
CA LYS A 79 -8.10 -6.94 -11.60
C LYS A 79 -7.99 -6.71 -13.11
N THR A 80 -8.87 -5.89 -13.68
CA THR A 80 -8.77 -5.43 -15.07
C THR A 80 -7.44 -4.70 -15.33
N LEU A 81 -6.93 -3.93 -14.37
CA LEU A 81 -5.62 -3.28 -14.49
C LEU A 81 -4.48 -4.31 -14.65
N CYS A 82 -4.54 -5.42 -13.91
CA CYS A 82 -3.55 -6.50 -14.02
C CYS A 82 -3.59 -7.14 -15.40
N GLU A 83 -4.79 -7.49 -15.86
CA GLU A 83 -5.04 -8.05 -17.19
C GLU A 83 -4.54 -7.09 -18.29
N ALA A 84 -4.80 -5.80 -18.14
CA ALA A 84 -4.36 -4.74 -19.05
C ALA A 84 -2.87 -4.39 -18.95
N ASN A 85 -2.08 -5.08 -18.11
CA ASN A 85 -0.62 -4.93 -18.05
C ASN A 85 0.10 -6.28 -18.11
N SER A 86 -0.59 -7.35 -18.54
CA SER A 86 -0.06 -8.71 -18.57
C SER A 86 0.52 -9.18 -17.21
N VAL A 87 -0.04 -8.66 -16.12
CA VAL A 87 0.36 -9.01 -14.76
C VAL A 87 -0.45 -10.22 -14.31
N GLU A 88 0.25 -11.30 -13.98
CA GLU A 88 -0.40 -12.53 -13.55
C GLU A 88 -0.45 -12.61 -12.03
N ILE A 89 -1.66 -12.76 -11.49
CA ILE A 89 -1.89 -12.80 -10.04
C ILE A 89 -2.44 -14.14 -9.60
N ASN A 90 -1.95 -14.64 -8.45
CA ASN A 90 -2.42 -15.91 -7.88
C ASN A 90 -3.56 -15.73 -6.87
N ASP A 91 -3.61 -14.59 -6.20
CA ASP A 91 -4.65 -14.26 -5.24
C ASP A 91 -4.99 -12.78 -5.38
N PHE A 92 -6.28 -12.49 -5.26
CA PHE A 92 -6.87 -11.18 -5.24
C PHE A 92 -7.76 -11.13 -4.00
N ILE A 93 -7.28 -10.46 -2.95
CA ILE A 93 -7.96 -10.43 -1.64
C ILE A 93 -8.53 -9.03 -1.40
N ARG A 94 -9.74 -9.00 -0.86
CA ARG A 94 -10.39 -7.79 -0.35
C ARG A 94 -10.46 -7.88 1.17
N THR A 95 -10.16 -6.79 1.88
CA THR A 95 -10.24 -6.80 3.35
C THR A 95 -11.67 -6.96 3.90
N THR A 96 -12.67 -6.98 3.01
CA THR A 96 -14.07 -7.31 3.34
C THR A 96 -14.41 -8.79 3.28
N GLU A 97 -13.48 -9.66 2.84
CA GLU A 97 -13.70 -11.10 2.80
C GLU A 97 -13.63 -11.71 4.20
N GLU A 98 -14.49 -12.69 4.47
CA GLU A 98 -14.57 -13.38 5.76
C GLU A 98 -13.22 -13.97 6.19
N ARG A 99 -12.47 -14.59 5.26
CA ARG A 99 -11.12 -15.13 5.54
C ARG A 99 -10.16 -14.07 6.10
N HIS A 100 -10.28 -12.82 5.66
CA HIS A 100 -9.45 -11.72 6.15
C HIS A 100 -9.94 -11.22 7.51
N VAL A 101 -11.25 -11.09 7.69
CA VAL A 101 -11.83 -10.72 8.99
C VAL A 101 -11.42 -11.72 10.07
N THR A 102 -11.45 -13.02 9.76
CA THR A 102 -10.95 -14.08 10.64
C THR A 102 -9.45 -13.93 10.92
N ALA A 103 -8.63 -13.68 9.89
CA ALA A 103 -7.18 -13.48 10.04
C ALA A 103 -6.85 -12.28 10.94
N VAL A 104 -7.53 -11.14 10.75
CA VAL A 104 -7.38 -9.94 11.56
C VAL A 104 -7.82 -10.19 13.01
N GLY A 105 -8.95 -10.88 13.20
CA GLY A 105 -9.44 -11.25 14.52
C GLY A 105 -8.44 -12.12 15.29
N GLU A 106 -7.87 -13.16 14.66
CA GLU A 106 -6.85 -13.99 15.31
C GLU A 106 -5.55 -13.24 15.55
N PHE A 107 -5.10 -12.40 14.60
CA PHE A 107 -3.91 -11.57 14.79
C PHE A 107 -4.07 -10.62 15.98
N TRP A 108 -5.25 -10.00 16.11
CA TRP A 108 -5.58 -9.14 17.26
C TRP A 108 -5.54 -9.91 18.58
N ARG A 109 -6.08 -11.14 18.61
CA ARG A 109 -6.08 -11.99 19.80
C ARG A 109 -4.65 -12.33 20.24
N LEU A 110 -3.77 -12.67 19.30
CA LEU A 110 -2.35 -12.89 19.56
C LEU A 110 -1.67 -11.61 20.07
N LEU A 111 -1.93 -10.47 19.42
CA LEU A 111 -1.37 -9.19 19.83
C LEU A 111 -1.80 -8.80 21.25
N SER A 112 -3.07 -9.01 21.60
CA SER A 112 -3.60 -8.75 22.94
C SER A 112 -2.96 -9.64 24.01
N GLN A 113 -2.53 -10.85 23.64
CA GLN A 113 -1.84 -11.80 24.54
C GLN A 113 -0.34 -11.58 24.63
N SER A 114 0.26 -10.85 23.69
CA SER A 114 1.70 -10.59 23.66
C SER A 114 2.18 -9.66 24.79
N GLY A 115 1.27 -8.93 25.43
CA GLY A 115 1.59 -7.93 26.44
C GLY A 115 2.07 -6.60 25.84
N TYR A 116 2.07 -6.40 24.52
CA TYR A 116 2.46 -5.14 23.87
C TYR A 116 1.28 -4.21 23.53
N LEU A 117 0.08 -4.55 24.01
CA LEU A 117 -1.14 -3.78 23.75
C LEU A 117 -1.69 -3.22 25.07
N ASP A 118 -1.73 -1.91 25.19
CA ASP A 118 -2.30 -1.20 26.34
C ASP A 118 -3.61 -0.52 25.94
N GLN A 119 -4.53 -0.35 26.89
CA GLN A 119 -5.69 0.52 26.70
C GLN A 119 -5.42 1.87 27.37
N ALA A 120 -5.47 2.95 26.60
CA ALA A 120 -5.20 4.30 27.10
C ALA A 120 -6.22 5.30 26.57
N ILE A 121 -6.45 6.38 27.33
CA ILE A 121 -7.12 7.57 26.81
C ILE A 121 -6.04 8.39 26.13
N TYR A 122 -6.14 8.53 24.81
CA TYR A 122 -5.22 9.34 24.02
C TYR A 122 -5.87 10.68 23.70
N SER A 123 -5.16 11.77 23.98
CA SER A 123 -5.56 13.10 23.55
C SER A 123 -4.48 13.72 22.66
N GLY A 124 -4.91 14.39 21.58
CA GLY A 124 -3.98 15.04 20.65
C GLY A 124 -4.67 15.56 19.39
N TRP A 125 -3.89 16.25 18.56
CA TRP A 125 -4.36 16.77 17.28
C TRP A 125 -4.42 15.68 16.22
N TYR A 126 -5.57 15.51 15.57
CA TYR A 126 -5.80 14.48 14.58
C TYR A 126 -6.30 15.07 13.27
N SER A 127 -5.66 14.68 12.16
CA SER A 127 -6.15 14.94 10.81
C SER A 127 -7.00 13.78 10.35
N ILE A 128 -8.28 14.04 10.04
CA ILE A 128 -9.14 13.04 9.39
C ILE A 128 -8.63 12.76 7.97
N ALA A 129 -8.13 13.79 7.27
CA ALA A 129 -7.67 13.66 5.89
C ALA A 129 -6.42 12.78 5.77
N ASP A 130 -5.52 12.87 6.74
CA ASP A 130 -4.27 12.10 6.77
C ASP A 130 -4.37 10.84 7.65
N GLU A 131 -5.51 10.67 8.33
CA GLU A 131 -5.80 9.64 9.33
C GLU A 131 -4.71 9.49 10.42
N THR A 132 -4.01 10.60 10.72
CA THR A 132 -2.76 10.63 11.50
C THR A 132 -2.86 11.64 12.65
N PHE A 133 -2.24 11.29 13.78
CA PHE A 133 -2.02 12.21 14.90
C PHE A 133 -0.77 13.04 14.65
N TYR A 134 -0.84 14.32 14.98
CA TYR A 134 0.24 15.28 14.86
C TYR A 134 0.61 15.83 16.24
N ALA A 135 1.90 16.01 16.48
CA ALA A 135 2.41 16.73 17.64
C ALA A 135 2.24 18.24 17.46
N ASP A 136 2.22 19.00 18.55
CA ASP A 136 2.00 20.46 18.51
C ASP A 136 2.99 21.21 17.60
N TRP A 137 4.25 20.75 17.51
CA TRP A 137 5.28 21.36 16.66
C TRP A 137 5.11 21.06 15.16
N GLU A 138 4.27 20.08 14.81
CA GLU A 138 3.95 19.74 13.42
C GLU A 138 2.80 20.60 12.88
N LEU A 139 2.28 21.56 13.66
CA LEU A 139 1.10 22.34 13.32
C LEU A 139 1.42 23.80 13.00
N SER A 140 0.71 24.35 12.02
CA SER A 140 0.71 25.76 11.69
C SER A 140 -0.69 26.36 11.95
N SER A 141 -0.75 27.55 12.55
CA SER A 141 -2.01 28.26 12.73
C SER A 141 -2.45 28.91 11.42
N VAL A 142 -3.74 28.81 11.11
CA VAL A 142 -4.33 29.44 9.93
C VAL A 142 -5.45 30.37 10.36
N ALA A 143 -5.59 31.50 9.67
CA ALA A 143 -6.71 32.41 9.91
C ALA A 143 -8.03 31.68 9.62
N THR A 144 -9.01 31.81 10.51
CA THR A 144 -10.31 31.10 10.53
C THR A 144 -11.11 31.19 9.23
N SER A 145 -10.82 32.19 8.37
CA SER A 145 -11.49 32.39 7.08
C SER A 145 -10.94 31.52 5.94
N ALA A 146 -9.84 30.78 6.13
CA ALA A 146 -9.19 29.99 5.08
C ALA A 146 -9.52 28.49 5.10
N VAL A 147 -10.19 27.99 6.16
CA VAL A 147 -10.47 26.56 6.33
C VAL A 147 -11.98 26.34 6.43
N SER A 148 -12.55 25.60 5.48
CA SER A 148 -13.97 25.23 5.46
C SER A 148 -14.25 24.18 6.54
N HIS A 149 -14.43 24.60 7.79
CA HIS A 149 -15.01 23.74 8.82
C HIS A 149 -16.54 23.91 8.85
N HIS A 150 -17.27 22.79 8.83
CA HIS A 150 -18.62 22.76 9.40
C HIS A 150 -18.48 22.85 10.93
N HIS A 151 -18.29 24.05 11.46
CA HIS A 151 -18.40 24.25 12.89
C HIS A 151 -19.86 24.14 13.33
N PRO A 152 -20.18 23.44 14.43
CA PRO A 152 -21.48 23.54 15.07
C PRO A 152 -21.79 25.02 15.39
N PRO A 153 -23.03 25.49 15.20
CA PRO A 153 -23.37 26.87 15.49
C PRO A 153 -23.16 27.17 16.98
N GLY A 154 -22.29 28.14 17.30
CA GLY A 154 -22.06 28.64 18.66
C GLY A 154 -20.62 28.61 19.18
N VAL A 155 -19.65 28.09 18.43
CA VAL A 155 -18.23 28.09 18.86
C VAL A 155 -17.51 29.32 18.30
N ALA A 156 -17.04 30.20 19.19
CA ALA A 156 -16.26 31.39 18.85
C ALA A 156 -14.91 31.06 18.18
N ASN A 157 -14.40 32.00 17.36
CA ASN A 157 -13.08 32.03 16.69
C ASN A 157 -11.95 31.34 17.48
N LYS A 158 -11.81 30.02 17.38
CA LYS A 158 -10.59 29.30 17.74
C LYS A 158 -9.66 29.32 16.53
N PRO A 159 -8.33 29.49 16.71
CA PRO A 159 -7.40 29.29 15.61
C PRO A 159 -7.57 27.86 15.06
N SER A 160 -7.82 27.74 13.76
CA SER A 160 -7.77 26.47 13.05
C SER A 160 -6.31 26.10 12.84
N TYR A 161 -5.93 24.88 13.17
CA TYR A 161 -4.59 24.36 12.94
C TYR A 161 -4.59 23.47 11.70
N VAL A 162 -3.48 23.47 10.97
CA VAL A 162 -3.22 22.51 9.90
C VAL A 162 -1.88 21.83 10.12
N ALA A 163 -1.77 20.58 9.69
CA ALA A 163 -0.50 19.88 9.64
C ALA A 163 0.45 20.57 8.67
N THR A 164 1.66 20.87 9.11
CA THR A 164 2.66 21.63 8.34
C THR A 164 3.14 20.85 7.12
N GLU A 165 3.19 19.51 7.22
CA GLU A 165 3.62 18.64 6.12
C GLU A 165 2.58 18.55 5.00
N THR A 166 1.29 18.42 5.34
CA THR A 166 0.23 18.10 4.37
C THR A 166 -0.67 19.28 4.06
N GLY A 167 -0.71 20.29 4.93
CA GLY A 167 -1.68 21.39 4.90
C GLY A 167 -3.09 20.97 5.32
N SER A 168 -3.28 19.73 5.80
CA SER A 168 -4.59 19.21 6.17
C SER A 168 -5.06 19.77 7.52
N PRO A 169 -6.37 20.03 7.68
CA PRO A 169 -6.93 20.49 8.96
C PRO A 169 -6.79 19.44 10.06
N VAL A 170 -6.51 19.88 11.28
CA VAL A 170 -6.45 19.03 12.47
C VAL A 170 -7.45 19.47 13.54
N ASP A 171 -8.03 18.51 14.25
CA ASP A 171 -8.93 18.73 15.38
C ASP A 171 -8.35 18.06 16.64
N TRP A 172 -8.52 18.69 17.81
CA TRP A 172 -8.16 18.06 19.09
C TRP A 172 -9.19 16.99 19.44
N VAL A 173 -8.73 15.76 19.66
CA VAL A 173 -9.58 14.62 20.03
C VAL A 173 -9.08 14.01 21.34
N GLU A 174 -9.98 13.45 22.13
CA GLU A 174 -9.69 12.67 23.34
C GLU A 174 -10.51 11.38 23.28
N GLU A 175 -9.83 10.25 23.11
CA GLU A 175 -10.47 8.97 22.78
C GLU A 175 -9.78 7.81 23.52
N SER A 176 -10.56 6.89 24.08
CA SER A 176 -10.02 5.61 24.56
C SER A 176 -9.69 4.73 23.36
N ASN A 177 -8.43 4.33 23.26
CA ASN A 177 -7.91 3.52 22.18
C ASN A 177 -6.99 2.42 22.73
N PHE A 178 -6.87 1.35 21.95
CA PHE A 178 -5.80 0.39 22.12
C PHE A 178 -4.51 0.95 21.51
N LEU A 179 -3.45 1.00 22.31
CA LEU A 179 -2.14 1.51 21.97
C LEU A 179 -1.15 0.35 21.88
N PHE A 180 -0.52 0.20 20.72
CA PHE A 180 0.57 -0.73 20.52
C PHE A 180 1.89 -0.08 20.95
N ARG A 181 2.63 -0.74 21.84
CA ARG A 181 3.95 -0.32 22.36
C ARG A 181 5.06 -0.45 21.32
N LEU A 182 4.94 0.28 20.21
CA LEU A 182 5.88 0.26 19.09
C LEU A 182 7.30 0.65 19.52
N THR A 183 7.44 1.54 20.50
CA THR A 183 8.74 1.98 21.04
C THR A 183 9.58 0.83 21.63
N ALA A 184 8.93 -0.24 22.13
CA ALA A 184 9.61 -1.42 22.65
C ALA A 184 10.40 -2.19 21.57
N PHE A 185 10.12 -1.95 20.29
CA PHE A 185 10.73 -2.66 19.15
C PHE A 185 11.85 -1.88 18.47
N LYS A 186 12.26 -0.71 18.99
CA LYS A 186 13.29 0.14 18.38
C LYS A 186 14.57 -0.65 18.04
N GLU A 187 15.20 -1.27 19.04
CA GLU A 187 16.43 -2.06 18.85
C GLU A 187 16.24 -3.29 17.95
N PRO A 188 15.22 -4.15 18.16
CA PRO A 188 14.91 -5.23 17.22
C PRO A 188 14.74 -4.79 15.76
N LEU A 189 14.12 -3.62 15.52
CA LEU A 189 13.93 -3.08 14.17
C LEU A 189 15.25 -2.67 13.53
N HIS A 190 16.13 -1.95 14.24
CA HIS A 190 17.47 -1.64 13.71
C HIS A 190 18.22 -2.92 13.31
N LYS A 191 18.20 -3.94 14.17
CA LYS A 191 18.84 -5.22 13.88
C LYS A 191 18.26 -5.92 12.65
N TRP A 192 16.93 -5.87 12.46
CA TRP A 192 16.30 -6.45 11.27
C TRP A 192 16.63 -5.65 10.01
N LEU A 193 16.67 -4.32 10.08
CA LEU A 193 17.09 -3.46 8.96
C LEU A 193 18.55 -3.74 8.54
N ASP A 194 19.42 -4.10 9.49
CA ASP A 194 20.82 -4.48 9.26
C ASP A 194 20.98 -5.89 8.68
N SER A 195 19.93 -6.72 8.70
CA SER A 195 20.00 -8.12 8.26
C SER A 195 20.08 -8.31 6.73
N GLY A 196 20.00 -7.22 5.95
CA GLY A 196 19.93 -7.27 4.49
C GLY A 196 18.51 -7.32 3.92
N VAL A 197 17.51 -6.88 4.70
CA VAL A 197 16.12 -6.77 4.23
C VAL A 197 15.98 -5.83 3.02
N PHE A 198 16.78 -4.77 2.97
CA PHE A 198 17.00 -4.02 1.73
C PHE A 198 18.26 -4.57 1.06
N LEU A 199 18.21 -4.80 -0.25
CA LEU A 199 19.34 -5.28 -1.03
C LEU A 199 20.49 -4.26 -0.98
N THR A 200 21.47 -4.49 -0.11
CA THR A 200 22.55 -3.54 0.18
C THR A 200 23.50 -3.35 -1.00
N GLU A 201 23.61 -4.34 -1.90
CA GLU A 201 24.41 -4.22 -3.13
C GLU A 201 23.78 -3.28 -4.16
N SER A 202 22.50 -2.94 -3.99
CA SER A 202 21.79 -1.99 -4.84
C SER A 202 21.83 -0.59 -4.22
N PRO A 203 22.54 0.39 -4.82
CA PRO A 203 22.54 1.76 -4.31
C PRO A 203 21.13 2.35 -4.17
N SER A 204 20.23 1.96 -5.07
CA SER A 204 18.82 2.38 -5.02
C SER A 204 18.07 1.86 -3.79
N GLN A 205 18.39 0.66 -3.30
CA GLN A 205 17.72 0.10 -2.12
C GLN A 205 18.41 0.48 -0.81
N SER A 206 19.72 0.71 -0.81
CA SER A 206 20.46 1.14 0.39
C SER A 206 19.92 2.46 0.98
N MET A 207 19.52 3.41 0.13
CA MET A 207 18.91 4.68 0.59
C MET A 207 17.64 4.44 1.43
N TRP A 208 16.82 3.44 1.08
CA TRP A 208 15.59 3.13 1.82
C TRP A 208 15.87 2.51 3.18
N ARG A 209 16.97 1.77 3.33
CA ARG A 209 17.45 1.30 4.63
C ARG A 209 17.80 2.48 5.55
N GLU A 210 18.59 3.43 5.05
CA GLU A 210 18.97 4.63 5.82
C GLU A 210 17.73 5.43 6.27
N LYS A 211 16.80 5.67 5.33
CA LYS A 211 15.51 6.31 5.66
C LYS A 211 14.71 5.52 6.68
N SER A 212 14.74 4.18 6.63
CA SER A 212 14.03 3.33 7.59
C SER A 212 14.63 3.43 8.99
N HIS A 213 15.96 3.50 9.14
CA HIS A 213 16.57 3.75 10.46
C HIS A 213 16.14 5.09 11.05
N VAL A 214 16.10 6.16 10.24
CA VAL A 214 15.62 7.48 10.68
C VAL A 214 14.15 7.42 11.14
N LEU A 215 13.31 6.64 10.44
CA LEU A 215 11.93 6.42 10.86
C LEU A 215 11.86 5.64 12.18
N VAL A 216 12.67 4.59 12.36
CA VAL A 216 12.77 3.83 13.61
C VAL A 216 13.22 4.73 14.77
N ASP A 217 14.11 5.69 14.51
CA ASP A 217 14.61 6.59 15.54
C ASP A 217 13.56 7.53 16.12
N THR A 218 12.50 7.81 15.35
CA THR A 218 11.46 8.79 15.64
C THR A 218 10.11 8.15 16.02
N ILE A 219 10.07 6.82 16.23
CA ILE A 219 8.82 6.12 16.54
C ILE A 219 8.26 6.52 17.91
N ASN A 220 6.94 6.58 17.96
CA ASN A 220 6.16 6.65 19.17
C ASN A 220 5.19 5.45 19.20
N ASP A 221 4.63 5.17 20.37
CA ASP A 221 3.56 4.18 20.48
C ASP A 221 2.36 4.60 19.64
N VAL A 222 1.69 3.62 19.04
CA VAL A 222 0.73 3.87 17.96
C VAL A 222 -0.63 3.32 18.32
N SER A 223 -1.67 4.14 18.13
CA SER A 223 -3.04 3.70 18.32
C SER A 223 -3.45 2.72 17.22
N VAL A 224 -3.85 1.50 17.60
CA VAL A 224 -4.25 0.40 16.70
C VAL A 224 -5.76 0.08 16.77
N SER A 225 -6.55 0.88 17.47
CA SER A 225 -8.02 0.92 17.34
C SER A 225 -8.52 2.35 17.21
N ARG A 226 -9.80 2.54 16.86
CA ARG A 226 -10.54 3.81 16.91
C ARG A 226 -11.93 3.59 17.47
N PRO A 227 -12.55 4.56 18.16
CA PRO A 227 -13.93 4.44 18.61
C PRO A 227 -14.88 4.35 17.41
N ARG A 228 -15.86 3.46 17.50
CA ARG A 228 -16.86 3.24 16.46
C ARG A 228 -17.71 4.47 16.17
N GLU A 229 -17.89 5.35 17.16
CA GLU A 229 -18.60 6.62 17.00
C GLU A 229 -17.92 7.53 15.97
N ARG A 230 -16.58 7.50 15.89
CA ARG A 230 -15.79 8.23 14.91
C ARG A 230 -15.69 7.48 13.58
N LEU A 231 -15.46 6.17 13.65
CA LEU A 231 -15.31 5.30 12.50
C LEU A 231 -16.23 4.08 12.61
N ASP A 232 -17.41 4.20 12.02
CA ASP A 232 -18.44 3.16 11.98
C ASP A 232 -18.24 2.16 10.82
N TRP A 233 -17.08 2.20 10.14
CA TRP A 233 -16.70 1.27 9.07
C TRP A 233 -15.31 0.69 9.28
N GLY A 234 -15.25 -0.62 9.49
CA GLY A 234 -14.03 -1.39 9.65
C GLY A 234 -14.31 -2.69 10.42
N ILE A 235 -13.25 -3.46 10.69
CA ILE A 235 -13.36 -4.71 11.46
C ILE A 235 -13.49 -4.35 12.96
N PRO A 236 -14.53 -4.80 13.68
CA PRO A 236 -14.64 -4.55 15.11
C PRO A 236 -13.50 -5.22 15.86
N VAL A 237 -13.05 -4.58 16.94
CA VAL A 237 -12.08 -5.20 17.85
C VAL A 237 -12.76 -6.41 18.54
N PRO A 238 -12.16 -7.61 18.53
CA PRO A 238 -12.66 -8.75 19.29
C PRO A 238 -12.95 -8.38 20.75
N ASP A 239 -14.12 -8.77 21.26
CA ASP A 239 -14.61 -8.47 22.61
C ASP A 239 -14.84 -6.98 22.95
N HIS A 240 -14.56 -6.04 22.01
CA HIS A 240 -14.76 -4.60 22.16
C HIS A 240 -15.48 -4.00 20.93
N PRO A 241 -16.79 -4.23 20.77
CA PRO A 241 -17.55 -3.83 19.57
C PRO A 241 -17.71 -2.31 19.40
N ASP A 242 -17.45 -1.54 20.46
CA ASP A 242 -17.36 -0.07 20.48
C ASP A 242 -16.06 0.45 19.85
N GLN A 243 -15.12 -0.44 19.54
CA GLN A 243 -13.84 -0.14 18.90
C GLN A 243 -13.74 -0.81 17.53
N VAL A 244 -13.07 -0.13 16.61
CA VAL A 244 -12.77 -0.60 15.26
C VAL A 244 -11.26 -0.68 15.11
N ILE A 245 -10.78 -1.79 14.53
CA ILE A 245 -9.36 -2.02 14.26
C ILE A 245 -8.84 -0.95 13.31
N TYR A 246 -7.67 -0.42 13.64
CA TYR A 246 -6.99 0.57 12.83
C TYR A 246 -6.69 0.04 11.42
N VAL A 247 -6.99 0.86 10.42
CA VAL A 247 -6.92 0.48 9.01
C VAL A 247 -5.56 -0.07 8.60
N TRP A 248 -4.44 0.40 9.18
CA TRP A 248 -3.12 -0.13 8.84
C TRP A 248 -2.83 -1.50 9.46
N LEU A 249 -3.40 -1.82 10.63
CA LEU A 249 -3.30 -3.16 11.20
C LEU A 249 -4.11 -4.15 10.35
N ASP A 250 -5.38 -3.83 10.10
CA ASP A 250 -6.26 -4.54 9.15
C ASP A 250 -5.51 -4.78 7.83
N ALA A 251 -5.06 -3.67 7.22
CA ALA A 251 -4.34 -3.69 5.97
C ALA A 251 -3.16 -4.64 6.00
N LEU A 252 -2.21 -4.49 6.93
CA LEU A 252 -0.96 -5.28 6.93
C LEU A 252 -1.19 -6.79 7.14
N VAL A 253 -2.23 -7.19 7.89
CA VAL A 253 -2.60 -8.61 8.10
C VAL A 253 -3.05 -9.30 6.81
N ASN A 254 -3.31 -8.55 5.72
CA ASN A 254 -3.59 -9.13 4.42
C ASN A 254 -2.51 -10.14 3.95
N TYR A 255 -1.23 -9.84 4.23
CA TYR A 255 -0.12 -10.65 3.76
C TYR A 255 -0.15 -12.02 4.43
N LEU A 256 -0.54 -12.05 5.71
CA LEU A 256 -0.81 -13.28 6.45
C LEU A 256 -2.06 -13.98 5.89
N THR A 257 -3.14 -13.24 5.62
CA THR A 257 -4.40 -13.80 5.10
C THR A 257 -4.17 -14.59 3.80
N VAL A 258 -3.47 -14.01 2.83
CA VAL A 258 -3.19 -14.70 1.56
C VAL A 258 -2.27 -15.89 1.78
N SER A 259 -1.40 -15.87 2.79
CA SER A 259 -0.58 -17.04 3.13
C SER A 259 -1.37 -18.18 3.79
N GLY A 260 -2.66 -17.97 4.09
CA GLY A 260 -3.54 -18.94 4.73
C GLY A 260 -3.65 -18.80 6.25
N PHE A 261 -3.27 -17.65 6.81
CA PHE A 261 -3.43 -17.39 8.24
C PHE A 261 -4.91 -17.14 8.59
N PRO A 262 -5.43 -17.67 9.72
CA PRO A 262 -4.73 -18.49 10.70
C PRO A 262 -4.50 -19.92 10.20
N TRP A 263 -3.26 -20.42 10.32
CA TRP A 263 -2.89 -21.72 9.78
C TRP A 263 -3.44 -22.85 10.66
N SER A 264 -4.33 -23.68 10.12
CA SER A 264 -4.78 -24.90 10.79
C SER A 264 -3.73 -26.01 10.63
N SER A 265 -3.63 -26.92 11.60
CA SER A 265 -2.78 -28.10 11.49
C SER A 265 -3.26 -29.11 10.43
N ALA A 266 -4.47 -28.95 9.90
CA ALA A 266 -5.10 -29.87 8.96
C ALA A 266 -4.86 -29.53 7.47
N ASP A 267 -4.59 -28.27 7.12
CA ASP A 267 -4.55 -27.78 5.72
C ASP A 267 -3.12 -27.61 5.16
N SER A 268 -2.21 -28.54 5.48
CA SER A 268 -0.77 -28.44 5.14
C SER A 268 -0.42 -28.50 3.64
N THR A 269 -1.40 -28.68 2.74
CA THR A 269 -1.15 -28.87 1.29
C THR A 269 -1.33 -27.60 0.44
N SER A 270 -2.03 -26.57 0.96
CA SER A 270 -2.32 -25.32 0.24
C SER A 270 -1.65 -24.07 0.85
N VAL A 271 -1.06 -24.17 2.04
CA VAL A 271 -0.39 -23.07 2.74
C VAL A 271 0.85 -22.61 1.96
N VAL A 272 0.90 -21.33 1.64
CA VAL A 272 2.09 -20.69 1.06
C VAL A 272 3.14 -20.50 2.15
N SER A 273 4.40 -20.62 1.78
CA SER A 273 5.55 -20.30 2.62
C SER A 273 5.47 -18.85 3.10
N TRP A 274 5.01 -18.65 4.34
CA TRP A 274 5.30 -17.44 5.11
C TRP A 274 6.75 -17.52 5.64
N PRO A 275 7.53 -16.42 5.66
CA PRO A 275 7.20 -15.04 5.29
C PRO A 275 7.42 -14.74 3.78
N PRO A 276 6.93 -13.59 3.27
CA PRO A 276 7.17 -13.18 1.89
C PRO A 276 8.67 -13.03 1.61
N ASP A 277 9.08 -13.54 0.45
CA ASP A 277 10.45 -13.40 -0.05
C ASP A 277 10.71 -11.95 -0.50
N PHE A 278 9.75 -11.33 -1.20
CA PHE A 278 9.82 -9.92 -1.61
C PHE A 278 8.49 -9.20 -1.38
N GLN A 279 8.54 -8.04 -0.76
CA GLN A 279 7.41 -7.09 -0.72
C GLN A 279 7.77 -5.82 -1.47
N PHE A 280 7.04 -5.56 -2.55
CA PHE A 280 7.17 -4.34 -3.33
C PHE A 280 6.31 -3.25 -2.70
N ILE A 281 6.87 -2.06 -2.48
CA ILE A 281 6.16 -0.94 -1.86
C ILE A 281 6.54 0.41 -2.46
N GLY A 282 5.59 1.35 -2.44
CA GLY A 282 5.88 2.75 -2.70
C GLY A 282 6.49 3.43 -1.47
N LYS A 283 7.31 4.46 -1.70
CA LYS A 283 7.97 5.22 -0.62
C LYS A 283 7.01 5.83 0.41
N ASP A 284 5.78 6.11 0.04
CA ASP A 284 4.74 6.69 0.89
C ASP A 284 4.23 5.75 1.98
N ILE A 285 4.44 4.45 1.82
CA ILE A 285 4.03 3.44 2.80
C ILE A 285 5.22 2.73 3.47
N LEU A 286 6.43 3.28 3.30
CA LEU A 286 7.67 2.75 3.86
C LEU A 286 7.57 2.59 5.38
N ARG A 287 7.08 3.62 6.08
CA ARG A 287 6.92 3.58 7.55
C ARG A 287 6.05 2.41 8.02
N PHE A 288 5.03 2.03 7.25
CA PHE A 288 4.15 0.94 7.64
C PHE A 288 4.82 -0.42 7.43
N HIS A 289 5.63 -0.58 6.39
CA HIS A 289 6.21 -1.87 6.03
C HIS A 289 7.60 -2.12 6.62
N ALA A 290 8.36 -1.06 6.90
CA ALA A 290 9.71 -1.13 7.49
C ALA A 290 9.73 -0.88 9.00
N VAL A 291 8.63 -0.41 9.60
CA VAL A 291 8.55 -0.09 11.04
C VAL A 291 7.35 -0.77 11.69
N LEU A 292 6.11 -0.36 11.34
CA LEU A 292 4.91 -0.87 12.01
C LEU A 292 4.73 -2.37 11.83
N TRP A 293 4.80 -2.86 10.58
CA TRP A 293 4.57 -4.25 10.25
C TRP A 293 5.55 -5.23 10.91
N PRO A 294 6.88 -5.05 10.76
CA PRO A 294 7.82 -5.94 11.43
C PRO A 294 7.70 -5.89 12.96
N ALA A 295 7.40 -4.73 13.56
CA ALA A 295 7.17 -4.66 15.01
C ALA A 295 5.91 -5.44 15.43
N LEU A 296 4.81 -5.33 14.68
CA LEU A 296 3.59 -6.12 14.92
C LEU A 296 3.87 -7.62 14.82
N LEU A 297 4.64 -8.06 13.81
CA LEU A 297 5.05 -9.45 13.66
C LEU A 297 5.97 -9.93 14.79
N MET A 298 6.94 -9.12 15.21
CA MET A 298 7.83 -9.41 16.34
C MET A 298 7.02 -9.56 17.64
N ALA A 299 6.00 -8.73 17.86
CA ALA A 299 5.15 -8.80 19.04
C ALA A 299 4.40 -10.13 19.16
N VAL A 300 4.03 -10.74 18.04
CA VAL A 300 3.32 -12.04 18.01
C VAL A 300 4.22 -13.21 17.61
N ASP A 301 5.55 -13.02 17.67
CA ASP A 301 6.58 -14.02 17.37
C ASP A 301 6.42 -14.69 15.98
N LEU A 302 6.08 -13.90 14.95
CA LEU A 302 5.97 -14.36 13.57
C LEU A 302 7.22 -14.00 12.74
N PRO A 303 7.62 -14.86 11.76
CA PRO A 303 8.72 -14.57 10.86
C PRO A 303 8.52 -13.27 10.07
N LEU A 304 9.61 -12.53 9.85
CA LEU A 304 9.61 -11.23 9.18
C LEU A 304 9.82 -11.37 7.66
N PRO A 305 9.33 -10.40 6.85
CA PRO A 305 9.63 -10.34 5.41
C PRO A 305 11.14 -10.42 5.14
N LYS A 306 11.52 -11.20 4.12
CA LYS A 306 12.94 -11.39 3.78
C LYS A 306 13.53 -10.20 3.06
N HIS A 307 12.80 -9.65 2.07
CA HIS A 307 13.22 -8.47 1.34
C HIS A 307 12.09 -7.46 1.15
N LEU A 308 12.42 -6.18 1.34
CA LEU A 308 11.60 -5.05 0.95
C LEU A 308 12.21 -4.40 -0.30
N ILE A 309 11.38 -4.21 -1.33
CA ILE A 309 11.74 -3.45 -2.53
C ILE A 309 10.91 -2.17 -2.53
N CYS A 310 11.55 -1.06 -2.20
CA CYS A 310 10.90 0.24 -2.15
C CYS A 310 11.19 1.03 -3.44
N HIS A 311 10.18 1.74 -3.93
CA HIS A 311 10.29 2.56 -5.13
C HIS A 311 9.67 3.95 -4.95
N CYS A 312 10.16 4.88 -5.76
CA CYS A 312 9.68 6.25 -5.92
C CYS A 312 8.38 6.31 -6.73
N HIS A 313 7.80 7.51 -6.84
CA HIS A 313 6.53 7.71 -7.51
C HIS A 313 6.72 8.07 -8.99
N LEU A 314 5.83 7.53 -9.82
CA LEU A 314 5.58 8.09 -11.14
C LEU A 314 4.72 9.35 -10.95
N LEU A 315 5.20 10.48 -11.46
CA LEU A 315 4.56 11.79 -11.36
C LEU A 315 3.88 12.17 -12.68
N VAL A 316 3.06 13.21 -12.66
CA VAL A 316 2.52 13.88 -13.86
C VAL A 316 2.76 15.37 -13.66
N ASP A 317 3.42 16.01 -14.64
CA ASP A 317 3.90 17.39 -14.54
C ASP A 317 4.70 17.67 -13.26
N ASN A 318 5.57 16.72 -12.87
CA ASN A 318 6.33 16.72 -11.61
C ASN A 318 5.50 16.77 -10.31
N VAL A 319 4.21 16.43 -10.39
CA VAL A 319 3.31 16.35 -9.24
C VAL A 319 2.82 14.91 -9.05
N LYS A 320 2.75 14.45 -7.80
CA LYS A 320 2.19 13.13 -7.47
C LYS A 320 0.76 13.04 -8.00
N MET A 321 0.45 11.96 -8.71
CA MET A 321 -0.93 11.68 -9.14
C MET A 321 -1.83 11.57 -7.92
N SER A 322 -2.90 12.37 -7.88
CA SER A 322 -3.96 12.22 -6.89
C SER A 322 -5.31 12.67 -7.45
N LYS A 323 -6.37 11.98 -7.03
CA LYS A 323 -7.74 12.32 -7.43
C LYS A 323 -8.09 13.76 -7.05
N SER A 324 -7.69 14.20 -5.87
CA SER A 324 -7.92 15.56 -5.36
C SER A 324 -7.30 16.65 -6.25
N ARG A 325 -6.25 16.33 -7.01
CA ARG A 325 -5.56 17.25 -7.91
C ARG A 325 -6.02 17.13 -9.37
N HIS A 326 -6.92 16.19 -9.68
CA HIS A 326 -7.41 15.95 -11.03
C HIS A 326 -6.29 15.70 -12.08
N ASN A 327 -5.13 15.19 -11.67
CA ASN A 327 -3.96 14.93 -12.53
C ASN A 327 -3.70 13.43 -12.74
N VAL A 328 -4.70 12.59 -12.48
CA VAL A 328 -4.58 11.14 -12.58
C VAL A 328 -4.62 10.71 -14.04
N LEU A 329 -3.61 9.98 -14.50
CA LEU A 329 -3.62 9.33 -15.80
C LEU A 329 -4.25 7.95 -15.70
N ASP A 330 -5.29 7.74 -16.52
CA ASP A 330 -5.97 6.46 -16.66
C ASP A 330 -5.06 5.49 -17.45
N PRO A 331 -4.60 4.38 -16.82
CA PRO A 331 -3.73 3.41 -17.48
C PRO A 331 -4.36 2.80 -18.73
N PHE A 332 -5.69 2.62 -18.76
CA PHE A 332 -6.38 2.07 -19.92
C PHE A 332 -6.41 3.07 -21.08
N GLU A 333 -6.54 4.37 -20.78
CA GLU A 333 -6.48 5.41 -21.79
C GLU A 333 -5.06 5.57 -22.34
N GLU A 334 -4.04 5.58 -21.48
CA GLU A 334 -2.65 5.62 -21.90
C GLU A 334 -2.29 4.41 -22.77
N GLN A 335 -2.72 3.22 -22.38
CA GLN A 335 -2.53 2.02 -23.19
C GLN A 335 -3.09 2.19 -24.61
N ARG A 336 -4.34 2.69 -24.75
CA ARG A 336 -4.94 2.95 -26.07
C ARG A 336 -4.14 3.98 -26.86
N LYS A 337 -3.69 5.04 -26.22
CA LYS A 337 -2.95 6.14 -26.87
C LYS A 337 -1.53 5.74 -27.29
N LEU A 338 -0.93 4.76 -26.62
CA LEU A 338 0.37 4.20 -26.96
C LEU A 338 0.30 3.10 -28.02
N THR A 339 -0.87 2.50 -28.28
CA THR A 339 -1.06 1.46 -29.29
C THR A 339 -1.98 1.90 -30.46
N PRO A 340 -1.59 2.90 -31.27
CA PRO A 340 -2.49 3.55 -32.24
C PRO A 340 -2.96 2.66 -33.42
N ASN A 341 -2.32 1.52 -33.69
CA ASN A 341 -2.70 0.62 -34.78
C ASN A 341 -3.82 -0.38 -34.43
N ILE A 342 -4.36 -0.33 -33.20
CA ILE A 342 -5.48 -1.17 -32.77
C ILE A 342 -6.75 -0.34 -32.85
N VAL A 343 -7.43 -0.44 -33.99
CA VAL A 343 -8.69 0.27 -34.23
C VAL A 343 -9.85 -0.70 -33.95
N HIS A 344 -10.71 -0.32 -33.00
CA HIS A 344 -12.01 -0.95 -32.68
C HIS A 344 -12.04 -2.34 -32.02
N ALA A 345 -10.92 -2.92 -31.59
CA ALA A 345 -10.92 -4.16 -30.80
C ALA A 345 -10.84 -3.88 -29.28
N PRO A 346 -11.39 -4.76 -28.42
CA PRO A 346 -11.05 -4.76 -26.99
C PRO A 346 -9.54 -4.93 -26.84
N ILE A 347 -8.90 -4.12 -25.98
CA ILE A 347 -7.48 -4.27 -25.65
C ILE A 347 -7.28 -5.68 -25.07
N SER A 348 -6.53 -6.52 -25.76
CA SER A 348 -6.13 -7.82 -25.25
C SER A 348 -4.84 -7.68 -24.42
N ALA A 349 -4.52 -8.65 -23.55
CA ALA A 349 -3.26 -8.64 -22.81
C ALA A 349 -2.02 -8.54 -23.74
N ALA A 350 -2.10 -9.10 -24.97
CA ALA A 350 -1.01 -8.99 -25.95
C ALA A 350 -0.77 -7.55 -26.45
N ASP A 351 -1.76 -6.68 -26.33
CA ASP A 351 -1.70 -5.28 -26.76
C ASP A 351 -1.12 -4.35 -25.67
N CYS A 352 -0.87 -4.91 -24.49
CA CYS A 352 -0.54 -4.20 -23.25
C CYS A 352 0.96 -4.05 -22.95
N GLU A 353 1.83 -4.59 -23.80
CA GLU A 353 3.28 -4.65 -23.53
C GLU A 353 3.98 -3.28 -23.65
N GLY A 354 3.45 -2.36 -24.46
CA GLY A 354 4.04 -1.03 -24.67
C GLY A 354 4.08 -0.18 -23.40
N LEU A 355 2.93 -0.02 -22.72
CA LEU A 355 2.88 0.74 -21.46
C LEU A 355 3.68 0.04 -20.37
N ARG A 356 3.58 -1.29 -20.26
CA ARG A 356 4.36 -2.08 -19.32
C ARG A 356 5.86 -1.84 -19.47
N TYR A 357 6.36 -1.85 -20.70
CA TYR A 357 7.76 -1.56 -21.00
C TYR A 357 8.15 -0.15 -20.58
N VAL A 358 7.35 0.86 -20.93
CA VAL A 358 7.57 2.27 -20.52
C VAL A 358 7.66 2.39 -19.00
N LEU A 359 6.73 1.77 -18.27
CA LEU A 359 6.70 1.81 -16.81
C LEU A 359 7.95 1.19 -16.20
N LEU A 360 8.36 0.01 -16.66
CA LEU A 360 9.58 -0.66 -16.16
C LEU A 360 10.86 0.09 -16.52
N ARG A 361 10.87 0.77 -17.67
CA ARG A 361 12.02 1.56 -18.13
C ARG A 361 12.18 2.91 -17.41
N SER A 362 11.13 3.38 -16.72
CA SER A 362 11.06 4.69 -16.05
C SER A 362 11.99 4.86 -14.82
N ALA A 363 12.78 3.84 -14.46
CA ALA A 363 13.86 3.89 -13.45
C ALA A 363 13.47 4.49 -12.08
N LEU A 364 12.29 4.15 -11.55
CA LEU A 364 11.77 4.75 -10.31
C LEU A 364 12.27 4.09 -9.01
N LEU A 365 13.41 3.38 -9.01
CA LEU A 365 13.86 2.68 -7.80
C LEU A 365 14.49 3.62 -6.76
N ASN A 366 15.03 4.77 -7.18
CA ASN A 366 15.73 5.74 -6.32
C ASN A 366 15.32 7.19 -6.53
N SER A 367 14.58 7.52 -7.59
CA SER A 367 14.13 8.89 -7.87
C SER A 367 12.73 8.89 -8.47
N ASP A 368 11.95 9.93 -8.17
CA ASP A 368 10.69 10.17 -8.86
C ASP A 368 10.96 10.52 -10.32
N ALA A 369 10.05 10.16 -11.22
CA ALA A 369 10.10 10.60 -12.61
C ALA A 369 8.70 10.98 -13.08
N SER A 370 8.63 12.06 -13.86
CA SER A 370 7.36 12.48 -14.46
C SER A 370 7.08 11.69 -15.72
N TYR A 371 5.88 11.13 -15.81
CA TYR A 371 5.37 10.53 -17.03
C TYR A 371 5.12 11.62 -18.07
N CYS A 372 5.56 11.35 -19.30
CA CYS A 372 5.28 12.15 -20.49
C CYS A 372 4.88 11.20 -21.62
N ARG A 373 3.69 11.39 -22.19
CA ARG A 373 3.16 10.48 -23.21
C ARG A 373 4.00 10.51 -24.48
N GLU A 374 4.49 11.68 -24.85
CA GLU A 374 5.33 11.90 -26.03
C GLU A 374 6.66 11.15 -25.87
N THR A 375 7.27 11.22 -24.69
CA THR A 375 8.48 10.44 -24.37
C THR A 375 8.19 8.93 -24.34
N ALA A 376 7.03 8.52 -23.81
CA ALA A 376 6.62 7.12 -23.81
C ALA A 376 6.46 6.56 -25.24
N LYS A 377 5.85 7.33 -26.15
CA LYS A 377 5.75 6.97 -27.57
C LYS A 377 7.12 6.87 -28.22
N GLN A 378 7.97 7.86 -28.01
CA GLN A 378 9.34 7.85 -28.53
C GLN A 378 10.09 6.61 -28.07
N LEU A 379 10.00 6.26 -26.79
CA LEU A 379 10.65 5.08 -26.22
C LEU A 379 10.20 3.78 -26.91
N ILE A 380 8.88 3.63 -27.12
CA ILE A 380 8.31 2.49 -27.85
C ILE A 380 8.84 2.45 -29.29
N ASP A 381 8.76 3.58 -30.00
CA ASP A 381 9.20 3.66 -31.40
C ASP A 381 10.70 3.35 -31.54
N THR A 382 11.54 3.93 -30.67
CA THR A 382 12.99 3.77 -30.78
C THR A 382 13.49 2.43 -30.31
N GLU A 383 13.00 1.90 -29.18
CA GLU A 383 13.54 0.69 -28.57
C GLU A 383 12.76 -0.57 -28.97
N LEU A 384 11.43 -0.53 -28.99
CA LEU A 384 10.62 -1.70 -29.32
C LEU A 384 10.45 -1.88 -30.83
N VAL A 385 10.06 -0.84 -31.56
CA VAL A 385 9.81 -0.94 -33.01
C VAL A 385 11.14 -0.93 -33.78
N ASN A 386 11.91 0.13 -33.64
CA ASN A 386 13.08 0.37 -34.49
C ASN A 386 14.27 -0.54 -34.17
N CYS A 387 14.40 -1.04 -32.94
CA CYS A 387 15.46 -1.97 -32.56
C CYS A 387 14.94 -3.41 -32.57
N LEU A 388 14.08 -3.79 -31.62
CA LEU A 388 13.67 -5.19 -31.47
C LEU A 388 12.82 -5.68 -32.65
N GLY A 389 11.79 -4.92 -33.05
CA GLY A 389 10.89 -5.27 -34.15
C GLY A 389 11.61 -5.37 -35.49
N ASN A 390 12.47 -4.39 -35.80
CA ASN A 390 13.30 -4.43 -37.01
C ASN A 390 14.30 -5.59 -36.99
N LEU A 391 14.90 -5.92 -35.83
CA LEU A 391 15.82 -7.07 -35.73
C LEU A 391 15.09 -8.39 -35.96
N LEU A 392 13.86 -8.55 -35.44
CA LEU A 392 13.06 -9.77 -35.65
C LEU A 392 12.54 -9.91 -37.08
N SER A 393 12.36 -8.80 -37.79
CA SER A 393 11.87 -8.79 -39.18
C SER A 393 12.98 -9.00 -40.22
N ARG A 394 14.23 -8.77 -39.83
CA ARG A 394 15.43 -9.02 -40.64
C ARG A 394 15.88 -10.46 -40.47
#